data_AF-W1YST5-F1
#
_entry.id   AF-W1YST5-F1
#
_cell.length_a   1.000
_cell.length_b   1.000
_cell.length_c   1.000
_cell.angle_alpha   90.00
_cell.angle_beta   90.00
_cell.angle_gamma   90.00
#
_symmetry.space_group_name_H-M   'P 1'
#
loop_
_entity.id
_entity.type
_entity.pdbx_description
1 polymer ?
#
loop_
_entity_poly.entity_id
_entity_poly.type
_entity_poly.pdbx_seq_one_letter_code
_entity_poly.pdbx_strand_id
1 'polypeptide(L)'
;FYWIGLIPVILYRLAFEDGFYERIKQSAGYMPASLLKKIEGRRAIWIHAASVGEIVATSPLVKEVKKEFPEAVVVVSVVTAT
;
A
#
# COMPACT_ATOMS: atom_id res chain seq x y z
N PHE A 1 22.98 -4.65 -14.52
CA PHE A 1 24.11 -3.75 -14.17
C PHE A 1 23.72 -2.27 -14.00
N TYR A 2 22.62 -1.76 -14.59
CA TYR A 2 22.19 -0.36 -14.44
C TYR A 2 21.76 0.08 -13.02
N TRP A 3 21.30 -0.83 -12.17
CA TRP A 3 20.74 -0.50 -10.85
C TRP A 3 21.80 -0.19 -9.78
N ILE A 4 23.05 -0.61 -9.95
CA ILE A 4 24.13 -0.39 -8.98
C ILE A 4 24.46 1.11 -8.86
N GLY A 5 24.31 1.89 -9.94
CA GLY A 5 24.49 3.34 -9.92
C GLY A 5 23.46 4.09 -9.07
N LEU A 6 22.33 3.44 -8.70
CA LEU A 6 21.32 4.02 -7.82
C LEU A 6 21.64 3.82 -6.33
N ILE A 7 22.59 2.93 -5.98
CA ILE A 7 22.96 2.64 -4.59
C ILE A 7 23.35 3.91 -3.81
N PRO A 8 24.19 4.83 -4.35
CA PRO A 8 24.53 6.06 -3.62
C PRO A 8 23.32 6.95 -3.36
N VAL A 9 22.38 7.02 -4.32
CA VAL A 9 21.15 7.81 -4.18
C VAL A 9 20.21 7.19 -3.15
N ILE A 10 20.05 5.87 -3.16
CA ILE A 10 19.22 5.15 -2.18
C ILE A 10 19.80 5.29 -0.77
N LEU A 11 21.12 5.19 -0.60
CA LEU A 11 21.80 5.40 0.68
C LEU A 11 21.66 6.83 1.18
N TYR A 12 21.82 7.81 0.30
CA TYR A 12 21.57 9.22 0.62
C TYR A 12 20.12 9.42 1.09
N ARG A 13 19.14 8.92 0.34
CA ARG A 13 17.72 9.04 0.73
C ARG A 13 17.40 8.29 2.04
N LEU A 14 18.02 7.14 2.29
CA LEU A 14 17.89 6.43 3.58
C LEU A 14 18.42 7.25 4.77
N ALA A 15 19.48 8.03 4.56
CA ALA A 15 20.11 8.82 5.63
C ALA A 15 19.44 10.19 5.85
N PHE A 16 18.85 10.78 4.80
CA PHE A 16 18.37 12.17 4.82
C PHE A 16 16.86 12.35 4.59
N GLU A 17 16.13 11.33 4.11
CA GLU A 17 14.66 11.40 3.96
C GLU A 17 13.95 10.59 5.04
N ASP A 18 13.27 11.30 5.94
CA ASP A 18 12.41 10.67 6.94
C ASP A 18 11.29 9.84 6.27
N GLY A 19 11.17 8.57 6.69
CA GLY A 19 10.18 7.64 6.17
C GLY A 19 10.51 6.97 4.83
N PHE A 20 11.69 7.24 4.22
CA PHE A 20 12.12 6.51 3.02
C PHE A 20 12.39 5.02 3.29
N TYR A 21 12.96 4.70 4.45
CA TYR A 21 13.13 3.31 4.90
C TYR A 21 11.79 2.57 5.02
N GLU A 22 10.78 3.21 5.61
CA GLU A 22 9.43 2.62 5.73
C GLU A 22 8.77 2.41 4.36
N ARG A 23 8.98 3.32 3.40
CA ARG A 23 8.52 3.14 2.01
C ARG A 23 9.18 1.93 1.35
N ILE A 24 10.51 1.78 1.44
CA ILE A 24 11.22 0.60 0.90
C ILE A 24 10.71 -0.69 1.56
N LYS A 25 10.53 -0.66 2.89
CA LYS A 25 10.03 -1.79 3.66
C LYS A 25 8.63 -2.20 3.21
N GLN A 26 7.72 -1.25 3.02
CA GLN A 26 6.38 -1.50 2.45
C GLN A 26 6.45 -2.06 1.03
N SER A 27 7.30 -1.50 0.16
CA SER A 27 7.52 -2.03 -1.20
C SER A 27 8.11 -3.44 -1.21
N ALA A 28 8.91 -3.80 -0.19
CA ALA A 28 9.45 -5.15 0.00
C ALA A 28 8.44 -6.13 0.63
N GLY A 29 7.19 -5.72 0.83
CA GLY A 29 6.13 -6.57 1.39
C GLY A 29 6.05 -6.58 2.92
N TYR A 30 6.81 -5.72 3.61
CA TYR A 30 6.67 -5.54 5.05
C TYR A 30 5.65 -4.43 5.33
N MET A 31 4.40 -4.86 5.53
CA MET A 31 3.29 -3.97 5.86
C MET A 31 3.44 -3.37 7.26
N PRO A 32 2.90 -2.14 7.50
CA PRO A 32 2.93 -1.53 8.82
C PRO A 32 2.30 -2.43 9.87
N ALA A 33 2.88 -2.51 11.07
CA ALA A 33 2.34 -3.31 12.17
C ALA A 33 0.89 -2.89 12.53
N SER A 34 0.54 -1.62 12.34
CA SER A 34 -0.82 -1.11 12.51
C SER A 34 -1.82 -1.67 11.48
N LEU A 35 -1.39 -1.94 10.26
CA LEU A 35 -2.20 -2.59 9.22
C LEU A 35 -2.37 -4.08 9.52
N LEU A 36 -1.27 -4.75 9.88
CA LEU A 36 -1.30 -6.16 10.26
C LEU A 36 -2.22 -6.39 11.47
N LYS A 37 -2.14 -5.55 12.49
CA LYS A 37 -3.03 -5.60 13.67
C LYS A 37 -4.50 -5.33 13.33
N LYS A 38 -4.78 -4.51 12.30
CA LYS A 38 -6.17 -4.30 11.82
C LYS A 38 -6.71 -5.53 11.11
N ILE A 39 -5.87 -6.22 10.34
CA ILE A 39 -6.22 -7.43 9.59
C ILE A 39 -6.27 -8.67 10.49
N GLU A 40 -5.51 -8.68 11.59
CA GLU A 40 -5.42 -9.79 12.52
C GLU A 40 -6.81 -10.23 13.04
N GLY A 41 -7.15 -11.50 12.83
CA GLY A 41 -8.43 -12.08 13.22
C GLY A 41 -9.64 -11.62 12.40
N ARG A 42 -9.44 -10.85 11.31
CA ARG A 42 -10.52 -10.36 10.45
C ARG A 42 -10.29 -10.78 9.00
N ARG A 43 -11.39 -10.91 8.25
CA ARG A 43 -11.31 -11.15 6.80
C ARG A 43 -10.76 -9.88 6.13
N ALA A 44 -9.61 -9.96 5.48
CA ALA A 44 -9.08 -8.86 4.68
C ALA A 44 -9.50 -9.01 3.21
N ILE A 45 -9.96 -7.91 2.63
CA ILE A 45 -10.27 -7.80 1.20
C ILE A 45 -9.30 -6.79 0.62
N TRP A 46 -8.38 -7.25 -0.24
CA TRP A 46 -7.40 -6.39 -0.89
C TRP A 46 -7.90 -5.99 -2.28
N ILE A 47 -8.04 -4.69 -2.50
CA ILE A 47 -8.37 -4.08 -3.79
C ILE A 47 -7.12 -3.37 -4.31
N HIS A 48 -6.56 -3.88 -5.40
CA HIS A 48 -5.41 -3.29 -6.07
C HIS A 48 -5.85 -2.68 -7.40
N ALA A 49 -5.50 -1.41 -7.64
CA ALA A 49 -5.78 -0.72 -8.89
C ALA A 49 -4.51 -0.12 -9.49
N ALA A 50 -4.46 -0.08 -10.81
CA ALA A 50 -3.37 0.54 -11.53
C ALA A 50 -3.48 2.07 -11.51
N SER A 51 -4.71 2.59 -11.48
CA SER A 51 -5.02 4.01 -11.56
C SER A 51 -5.89 4.53 -10.40
N VAL A 52 -5.68 5.79 -10.01
CA VAL A 52 -6.62 6.53 -9.14
C VAL A 52 -8.01 6.59 -9.78
N GLY A 53 -8.07 6.77 -11.11
CA GLY A 53 -9.34 6.81 -11.84
C GLY A 53 -10.16 5.52 -11.73
N GLU A 54 -9.48 4.37 -11.67
CA GLU A 54 -10.11 3.05 -11.50
C GLU A 54 -10.69 2.88 -10.09
N ILE A 55 -9.98 3.33 -9.04
CA ILE A 55 -10.49 3.32 -7.67
C ILE A 55 -11.69 4.26 -7.51
N VAL A 56 -11.62 5.46 -8.10
CA VAL A 56 -12.73 6.42 -8.02
C VAL A 56 -13.96 5.86 -8.72
N ALA A 57 -13.80 5.26 -9.90
CA ALA A 57 -14.89 4.60 -10.63
C ALA A 57 -15.49 3.41 -9.85
N THR A 58 -14.65 2.66 -9.13
CA THR A 58 -15.08 1.47 -8.35
C THR A 58 -15.50 1.81 -6.92
N SER A 59 -15.49 3.08 -6.50
CA SER A 59 -15.90 3.49 -5.15
C SER A 59 -17.30 3.01 -4.72
N PRO A 60 -18.33 2.97 -5.59
CA PRO A 60 -19.63 2.37 -5.24
C PRO A 60 -19.52 0.88 -4.88
N LEU A 61 -18.72 0.11 -5.64
CA LEU A 61 -18.49 -1.30 -5.40
C LEU A 61 -17.78 -1.53 -4.05
N VAL A 62 -16.80 -0.69 -3.71
CA VAL A 62 -16.12 -0.75 -2.40
C VAL A 62 -17.12 -0.55 -1.24
N LYS A 63 -18.08 0.37 -1.41
CA LYS A 63 -19.13 0.62 -0.40
C LYS A 63 -20.07 -0.58 -0.25
N GLU A 64 -20.45 -1.23 -1.35
CA GLU A 64 -21.28 -2.44 -1.32
C GLU A 64 -20.57 -3.60 -0.65
N VAL A 65 -19.30 -3.86 -1.00
CA VAL A 65 -18.47 -4.88 -0.35
C VAL A 65 -18.35 -4.62 1.16
N LYS A 66 -18.18 -3.37 1.58
CA LYS A 66 -18.12 -3.02 3.01
C LYS A 66 -19.48 -3.18 3.71
N LYS A 67 -20.59 -2.99 3.00
CA LYS A 67 -21.95 -3.21 3.51
C LYS A 67 -22.26 -4.69 3.69
N GLU A 68 -21.81 -5.54 2.77
CA GLU A 68 -21.98 -6.99 2.83
C GLU A 68 -21.03 -7.65 3.84
N PHE A 69 -19.82 -7.09 4.00
CA PHE A 69 -18.81 -7.56 4.96
C PHE A 69 -18.38 -6.44 5.92
N PRO A 70 -19.24 -6.04 6.87
CA PRO A 70 -18.94 -4.92 7.79
C PRO A 70 -17.72 -5.19 8.68
N GLU A 71 -17.49 -6.45 9.06
CA GLU A 71 -16.33 -6.88 9.86
C GLU A 71 -15.03 -7.02 9.05
N ALA A 72 -15.11 -7.05 7.72
CA ALA A 72 -13.93 -7.19 6.87
C ALA A 72 -13.13 -5.89 6.79
N VAL A 73 -11.81 -6.03 6.76
CA VAL A 73 -10.88 -4.91 6.53
C VAL A 73 -10.62 -4.78 5.04
N VAL A 74 -11.01 -3.65 4.46
CA VAL A 74 -10.75 -3.36 3.04
C VAL A 74 -9.42 -2.61 2.94
N VAL A 75 -8.45 -3.19 2.24
CA VAL A 75 -7.13 -2.61 1.97
C VAL A 75 -7.09 -2.17 0.52
N VAL A 76 -6.81 -0.89 0.26
CA VAL A 76 -6.74 -0.34 -1.09
C VAL A 76 -5.32 0.07 -1.39
N SER A 77 -4.78 -0.38 -2.51
CA SER A 77 -3.46 0.02 -3.02
C SER A 77 -3.58 0.48 -4.46
N VAL A 78 -2.93 1.60 -4.77
CA VAL A 78 -2.90 2.20 -6.11
C VAL A 78 -1.46 2.30 -6.60
N VAL A 79 -1.20 1.93 -7.86
CA VAL A 79 0.16 1.98 -8.45
C VAL A 79 0.53 3.39 -8.91
N THR A 80 -0.46 4.23 -9.21
CA THR A 80 -0.23 5.63 -9.57
C THR A 80 0.17 6.44 -8.34
N ALA A 81 1.41 6.92 -8.34
CA ALA A 81 1.80 8.04 -7.51
C ALA A 81 1.14 9.30 -8.10
N THR A 82 0.28 9.95 -7.32
CA THR A 82 -0.13 11.33 -7.61
C THR A 82 0.99 12.29 -7.22
#